data_AF-A0A8X6UKP2-F1
#
_entry.id   AF-A0A8X6UKP2-F1
#
_cell.length_a   1.000
_cell.length_b   1.000
_cell.length_c   1.000
_cell.angle_alpha   90.00
_cell.angle_beta   90.00
_cell.angle_gamma   90.00
#
_symmetry.space_group_name_H-M   'P 1'
#
loop_
_entity.id
_entity.type
_entity.pdbx_description
1 polymer ?
#
loop_
_entity_poly.entity_id
_entity_poly.type
_entity_poly.pdbx_seq_one_letter_code
_entity_poly.pdbx_strand_id
1 'polypeptide(L)'
;MNGMYKYPIVYRGSDAAKVFMEVATKEAEEIEYLYSNKKPMIPLTKEQQDANASSTRCYICGGNFTKEDWKVRDHCHLTGVYRGPAHNSCNLKFKVPNFLPIIFHNLSGYDSHLFIKELGNDNYDINVIPENTEKYISFSKKLVKDFLLGF
;
A
#
# COMPACT_ATOMS: atom_id res chain seq x y z
N MET A 1 -6.52 16.04 0.39
CA MET A 1 -5.66 14.84 0.51
C MET A 1 -4.33 15.29 1.09
N ASN A 2 -3.98 14.85 2.30
CA ASN A 2 -2.70 15.18 2.94
C ASN A 2 -1.68 14.06 2.65
N GLY A 3 -1.46 13.76 1.37
CA GLY A 3 -0.44 12.81 0.94
C GLY A 3 0.94 13.47 0.95
N MET A 4 1.99 12.69 1.19
CA MET A 4 3.35 13.12 0.85
C MET A 4 3.49 13.00 -0.66
N TYR A 5 3.69 14.13 -1.35
CA TYR A 5 3.89 14.15 -2.79
C TYR A 5 5.37 14.42 -3.09
N LYS A 6 5.97 13.59 -3.94
CA LYS A 6 7.28 13.85 -4.53
C LYS A 6 7.09 14.56 -5.88
N TYR A 7 8.05 15.40 -6.26
CA TYR A 7 8.06 15.99 -7.60
C TYR A 7 8.21 14.90 -8.66
N PRO A 8 7.64 15.09 -9.87
CA PRO A 8 7.75 14.11 -10.94
C PRO A 8 9.22 13.94 -11.36
N ILE A 9 9.62 12.68 -11.53
CA ILE A 9 10.93 12.32 -12.09
C ILE A 9 10.80 12.27 -13.60
N VAL A 10 11.63 13.03 -14.31
CA VAL A 10 11.65 13.07 -15.77
C VAL A 10 13.01 12.56 -16.26
N TYR A 11 12.98 11.50 -17.06
CA TYR A 11 14.16 10.91 -17.67
C TYR A 11 13.93 10.66 -19.16
N ARG A 12 14.98 10.83 -19.98
CA ARG A 12 14.96 10.56 -21.41
C ARG A 12 16.28 9.86 -21.77
N GLY A 13 16.18 8.66 -22.31
CA GLY A 13 17.32 7.83 -22.70
C GLY A 13 16.83 6.50 -23.29
N SER A 14 17.71 5.78 -23.99
CA SER A 14 17.39 4.46 -24.55
C SER A 14 17.13 3.40 -23.47
N ASP A 15 17.61 3.65 -22.25
CA ASP A 15 17.49 2.83 -21.05
C ASP A 15 16.36 3.29 -20.10
N ALA A 16 15.41 4.09 -20.60
CA ALA A 16 14.34 4.66 -19.78
C ALA A 16 13.51 3.61 -19.01
N ALA A 17 13.27 2.44 -19.58
CA ALA A 17 12.56 1.35 -18.90
C ALA A 17 13.35 0.82 -17.69
N LYS A 18 14.67 0.66 -17.85
CA LYS A 18 15.57 0.25 -16.77
C LYS A 18 15.60 1.29 -15.65
N VAL A 19 15.83 2.55 -16.00
CA VAL A 19 15.85 3.66 -15.02
C VAL A 19 14.52 3.77 -14.28
N PHE A 20 13.39 3.61 -14.99
CA PHE A 20 12.07 3.56 -14.36
C PHE A 20 11.99 2.44 -13.32
N MET A 21 12.41 1.23 -13.68
CA MET A 21 12.37 0.08 -12.77
C MET A 21 13.28 0.25 -11.55
N GLU A 22 14.47 0.81 -11.73
CA GLU A 22 15.40 1.12 -10.62
C GLU A 22 14.78 2.13 -9.64
N VAL A 23 14.19 3.20 -10.17
CA VAL A 23 13.50 4.22 -9.37
C VAL A 23 12.30 3.62 -8.65
N ALA A 24 11.44 2.87 -9.35
CA ALA A 24 10.25 2.24 -8.76
C ALA A 24 10.62 1.26 -7.64
N THR A 25 11.69 0.48 -7.83
CA THR A 25 12.21 -0.45 -6.81
C THR A 25 12.68 0.32 -5.58
N LYS A 26 13.48 1.37 -5.76
CA LYS A 26 13.94 2.21 -4.65
C LYS A 26 12.78 2.86 -3.89
N GLU A 27 11.78 3.39 -4.60
CA GLU A 27 10.57 3.95 -3.97
C GLU A 27 9.82 2.89 -3.16
N ALA A 28 9.71 1.67 -3.66
CA ALA A 28 9.07 0.58 -2.93
C ALA A 28 9.86 0.16 -1.68
N GLU A 29 11.19 0.15 -1.72
CA GLU A 29 12.03 -0.10 -0.53
C GLU A 29 11.84 0.99 0.54
N GLU A 30 11.79 2.26 0.14
CA GLU A 30 11.51 3.38 1.06
C GLU A 30 10.11 3.24 1.70
N ILE A 31 9.10 2.88 0.90
CA ILE A 31 7.73 2.68 1.38
C ILE A 31 7.62 1.45 2.28
N GLU A 32 8.26 0.32 1.94
CA GLU A 32 8.32 -0.88 2.77
C GLU A 32 8.91 -0.54 4.14
N TYR A 33 10.03 0.21 4.15
CA TYR A 33 10.64 0.66 5.38
C TYR A 33 9.67 1.49 6.23
N LEU A 34 8.95 2.44 5.63
CA LEU A 34 7.94 3.22 6.34
C LEU A 34 6.80 2.37 6.91
N TYR A 35 6.35 1.35 6.16
CA TYR A 35 5.27 0.45 6.57
C TYR A 35 5.68 -0.50 7.69
N SER A 36 6.94 -0.94 7.69
CA SER A 36 7.53 -1.79 8.72
C SER A 36 7.80 -1.03 10.02
N ASN A 37 8.08 0.27 9.96
CA ASN A 37 8.32 1.12 11.13
C ASN A 37 7.04 1.79 11.65
N LYS A 38 6.13 0.97 12.19
CA LYS A 38 4.82 1.42 12.68
C LYS A 38 4.97 2.35 13.88
N LYS A 39 4.41 3.56 13.77
CA LYS A 39 4.35 4.52 14.86
C LYS A 39 3.33 4.10 15.92
N PRO A 40 3.65 4.29 17.21
CA PRO A 40 2.67 4.12 18.28
C PRO A 40 1.56 5.17 18.14
N MET A 41 0.40 4.86 18.72
CA MET A 41 -0.71 5.80 18.77
C MET A 41 -0.31 7.02 19.62
N ILE A 42 -0.49 8.21 19.06
CA ILE A 42 -0.34 9.46 19.79
C ILE A 42 -1.39 9.49 20.91
N PRO A 43 -1.05 9.94 22.13
CA PRO A 43 -2.03 10.07 23.20
C PRO A 43 -3.28 10.84 22.74
N LEU A 44 -4.46 10.25 22.95
CA LEU A 44 -5.72 10.86 22.56
C LEU A 44 -5.98 12.13 23.36
N THR A 45 -6.54 13.15 22.70
CA THR A 45 -7.09 14.33 23.39
C THR A 45 -8.31 13.95 24.23
N LYS A 46 -8.72 14.83 25.14
CA LYS A 46 -9.89 14.58 25.99
C LYS A 46 -11.15 14.37 25.16
N GLU A 47 -11.34 15.18 24.12
CA GLU A 47 -12.46 15.10 23.19
C GLU A 47 -12.46 13.77 22.44
N GLN A 48 -11.29 13.29 21.98
CA GLN A 48 -11.17 12.00 21.33
C GLN A 48 -11.46 10.83 22.27
N GLN A 49 -11.02 10.92 23.54
CA GLN A 49 -11.33 9.91 24.55
C GLN A 49 -12.84 9.84 24.81
N ASP A 50 -13.50 10.99 24.96
CA ASP A 50 -14.93 11.08 25.25
C ASP A 50 -15.78 10.63 24.04
N ALA A 51 -15.38 11.00 22.82
CA ALA A 51 -16.00 10.50 21.59
C ALA A 51 -15.81 8.98 21.41
N ASN A 52 -14.61 8.47 21.69
CA ASN A 52 -14.35 7.04 21.66
C ASN A 52 -15.20 6.30 22.71
N ALA A 53 -15.31 6.83 23.92
CA ALA A 53 -16.05 6.21 25.02
C ALA A 53 -17.55 6.12 24.71
N SER A 54 -18.15 7.20 24.21
CA SER A 54 -19.57 7.29 23.89
C SER A 54 -19.97 6.57 22.59
N SER A 55 -19.03 6.30 21.68
CA SER A 55 -19.35 5.60 20.43
C SER A 55 -19.82 4.16 20.65
N THR A 56 -20.95 3.84 20.02
CA THR A 56 -21.55 2.50 19.96
C THR A 56 -21.29 1.78 18.65
N ARG A 57 -20.68 2.46 17.66
CA ARG A 57 -20.49 1.96 16.29
C ARG A 57 -19.04 2.01 15.86
N CYS A 58 -18.63 0.98 15.13
CA CYS A 58 -17.34 0.88 14.48
C CYS A 58 -17.23 1.90 13.34
N TYR A 59 -16.16 2.68 13.32
CA TYR A 59 -15.94 3.68 12.27
C TYR A 59 -15.61 3.05 10.90
N ILE A 60 -15.09 1.81 10.88
CA ILE A 60 -14.67 1.11 9.66
C ILE A 60 -15.87 0.54 8.91
N CYS A 61 -16.72 -0.24 9.60
CA CYS A 61 -17.84 -0.95 8.97
C CYS A 61 -19.22 -0.39 9.34
N GLY A 62 -19.29 0.54 10.30
CA GLY A 62 -20.55 1.09 10.80
C GLY A 62 -21.35 0.16 11.72
N GLY A 63 -20.91 -1.06 12.00
CA GLY A 63 -21.64 -2.01 12.86
C GLY A 63 -21.54 -1.68 14.36
N ASN A 64 -22.47 -2.22 15.17
CA ASN A 64 -22.45 -2.07 16.63
C ASN A 64 -21.36 -2.97 17.25
N PHE A 65 -20.80 -2.55 18.39
CA PHE A 65 -19.88 -3.40 19.17
C PHE A 65 -20.62 -4.50 19.93
N THR A 66 -20.00 -5.66 20.06
CA THR A 66 -20.50 -6.78 20.88
C THR A 66 -19.46 -7.21 21.92
N LYS A 67 -19.78 -8.21 22.75
CA LYS A 67 -18.81 -8.77 23.70
C LYS A 67 -17.73 -9.58 22.98
N GLU A 68 -18.10 -10.24 21.90
CA GLU A 68 -17.25 -11.11 21.08
C GLU A 68 -16.37 -10.29 20.13
N ASP A 69 -16.87 -9.15 19.65
CA ASP A 69 -16.11 -8.20 18.84
C ASP A 69 -16.16 -6.80 19.47
N TRP A 70 -15.27 -6.60 20.44
CA TRP A 70 -15.26 -5.43 21.30
C TRP A 70 -14.61 -4.22 20.64
N LYS A 71 -14.89 -3.04 21.20
CA LYS A 71 -14.32 -1.76 20.78
C LYS A 71 -12.83 -1.68 21.10
N VAL A 72 -12.02 -1.38 20.08
CA VAL A 72 -10.60 -1.02 20.19
C VAL A 72 -10.38 0.38 19.58
N ARG A 73 -9.22 0.97 19.87
CA ARG A 73 -8.80 2.25 19.28
C ARG A 73 -7.91 1.96 18.07
N ASP A 74 -8.36 2.34 16.89
CA ASP A 74 -7.55 2.25 15.67
C ASP A 74 -6.80 3.57 15.43
N HIS A 75 -5.60 3.46 14.89
CA HIS A 75 -4.76 4.60 14.54
C HIS A 75 -3.98 4.36 13.26
N CYS A 76 -3.56 5.44 12.64
CA CYS A 76 -2.69 5.37 11.47
C CYS A 76 -1.28 4.93 11.89
N HIS A 77 -0.81 3.77 11.43
CA HIS A 77 0.55 3.29 11.71
C HIS A 77 1.66 4.17 11.10
N LEU A 78 1.36 5.04 10.14
CA LEU A 78 2.36 5.96 9.54
C LEU A 78 2.49 7.27 10.33
N THR A 79 1.39 7.79 10.85
CA THR A 79 1.35 9.12 11.51
C THR A 79 1.15 9.04 13.01
N GLY A 80 0.72 7.90 13.55
CA GLY A 80 0.32 7.73 14.95
C GLY A 80 -1.07 8.30 15.28
N VAL A 81 -1.72 8.99 14.33
CA VAL A 81 -2.97 9.71 14.56
C VAL A 81 -4.14 8.75 14.75
N TYR A 82 -4.91 8.94 15.83
CA TYR A 82 -6.15 8.22 16.10
C TYR A 82 -7.17 8.41 14.96
N ARG A 83 -7.79 7.32 14.51
CA ARG A 83 -8.77 7.33 13.43
C ARG A 83 -10.19 7.15 13.94
N GLY A 84 -10.38 6.26 14.90
CA GLY A 84 -11.72 6.02 15.44
C GLY A 84 -11.84 4.74 16.28
N PRO A 85 -13.03 4.52 16.86
CA PRO A 85 -13.37 3.30 17.54
C PRO A 85 -13.66 2.22 16.50
N ALA A 86 -12.93 1.10 16.55
CA ALA A 86 -13.08 0.00 15.62
C ALA A 86 -13.43 -1.29 16.36
N HIS A 87 -14.05 -2.23 15.67
CA HIS A 87 -14.07 -3.62 16.12
C HIS A 87 -12.63 -4.14 16.20
N ASN A 88 -12.34 -4.99 17.18
CA ASN A 88 -11.11 -5.80 17.21
C ASN A 88 -10.88 -6.44 15.84
N SER A 89 -11.90 -7.11 15.30
CA SER A 89 -11.78 -7.85 14.04
C SER A 89 -11.55 -6.93 12.84
N CYS A 90 -12.25 -5.80 12.76
CA CYS A 90 -12.05 -4.80 11.70
C CYS A 90 -10.65 -4.20 11.77
N ASN A 91 -10.19 -3.82 12.96
CA ASN A 91 -8.85 -3.27 13.17
C ASN A 91 -7.76 -4.25 12.71
N LEU A 92 -7.88 -5.54 13.04
CA LEU A 92 -6.94 -6.57 12.59
C LEU A 92 -6.92 -6.73 11.06
N LYS A 93 -8.06 -6.53 10.39
CA LYS A 93 -8.18 -6.63 8.93
C LYS A 93 -7.76 -5.34 8.21
N PHE A 94 -7.87 -4.19 8.86
CA PHE A 94 -7.55 -2.88 8.29
C PHE A 94 -6.04 -2.63 8.27
N LYS A 95 -5.33 -3.43 7.47
CA LYS A 95 -3.88 -3.41 7.34
C LYS A 95 -3.45 -2.48 6.20
N VAL A 96 -2.25 -1.93 6.36
CA VAL A 96 -1.54 -1.26 5.27
C VAL A 96 -1.17 -2.31 4.21
N PRO A 97 -1.31 -2.03 2.90
CA PRO A 97 -0.93 -2.97 1.85
C PRO A 97 0.56 -3.30 1.92
N ASN A 98 0.91 -4.53 1.53
CA ASN A 98 2.28 -4.99 1.36
C ASN A 98 2.76 -4.87 -0.09
N PHE A 99 2.22 -3.92 -0.84
CA PHE A 99 2.61 -3.65 -2.22
C PHE A 99 2.51 -2.17 -2.57
N LEU A 100 3.31 -1.75 -3.55
CA LEU A 100 3.23 -0.45 -4.20
C LEU A 100 2.44 -0.59 -5.52
N PRO A 101 1.25 0.02 -5.64
CA PRO A 101 0.55 0.09 -6.92
C PRO A 101 1.23 1.08 -7.86
N ILE A 102 1.59 0.62 -9.05
CA ILE A 102 2.10 1.42 -10.16
C ILE A 102 1.02 1.47 -11.22
N ILE A 103 0.47 2.66 -11.46
CA ILE A 103 -0.70 2.84 -12.33
C ILE A 103 -0.25 3.47 -13.63
N PHE A 104 -0.60 2.83 -14.74
CA PHE A 104 -0.39 3.34 -16.10
C PHE A 104 -1.73 3.49 -16.83
N HIS A 105 -1.81 4.44 -17.75
CA HIS A 105 -3.02 4.64 -18.56
C HIS A 105 -3.23 3.55 -19.62
N ASN A 106 -2.19 2.85 -20.07
CA ASN A 106 -2.28 1.85 -21.15
C ASN A 106 -1.31 0.66 -20.99
N LEU A 107 -1.17 0.14 -19.76
CA LEU A 107 -0.20 -0.92 -19.49
C LEU A 107 -0.44 -2.20 -20.28
N SER A 108 -1.70 -2.65 -20.34
CA SER A 108 -2.12 -3.94 -20.91
C SER A 108 -1.92 -4.05 -22.43
N GLY A 109 -1.58 -2.94 -23.08
CA GLY A 109 -1.20 -2.89 -24.49
C GLY A 109 0.30 -3.15 -24.68
N TYR A 110 0.97 -2.23 -25.36
CA TYR A 110 2.36 -2.42 -25.77
C TYR A 110 3.36 -2.13 -24.64
N ASP A 111 3.01 -1.22 -23.73
CA ASP A 111 3.93 -0.66 -22.73
C ASP A 111 4.44 -1.71 -21.73
N SER A 112 3.62 -2.72 -21.38
CA SER A 112 4.04 -3.81 -20.48
C SER A 112 5.28 -4.56 -20.97
N HIS A 113 5.44 -4.74 -22.29
CA HIS A 113 6.57 -5.46 -22.86
C HIS A 113 7.92 -4.76 -22.62
N LEU A 114 7.92 -3.45 -22.45
CA LEU A 114 9.13 -2.68 -22.14
C LEU A 114 9.60 -2.98 -20.72
N PHE A 115 8.67 -3.05 -19.76
CA PHE A 115 9.00 -3.22 -18.36
C PHE A 115 9.20 -4.68 -17.96
N ILE A 116 8.43 -5.62 -18.51
CA ILE A 116 8.55 -7.05 -18.18
C ILE A 116 9.95 -7.59 -18.47
N LYS A 117 10.62 -7.11 -19.52
CA LYS A 117 12.01 -7.49 -19.81
C LYS A 117 12.96 -7.06 -18.70
N GLU A 118 12.76 -5.86 -18.16
CA GLU A 118 13.58 -5.33 -17.06
C GLU A 118 13.27 -6.04 -15.72
N LEU A 119 12.05 -6.55 -15.55
CA LEU A 119 11.68 -7.36 -14.38
C LEU A 119 12.41 -8.71 -14.35
N GLY A 120 12.89 -9.24 -15.47
CA GLY A 120 13.58 -10.54 -15.51
C GLY A 120 15.06 -10.51 -15.10
N ASN A 121 15.60 -9.35 -14.71
CA ASN A 121 17.05 -9.16 -14.51
C ASN A 121 17.60 -9.61 -13.15
N ASP A 122 16.78 -10.21 -12.28
CA ASP A 122 17.20 -10.77 -11.00
C ASP A 122 16.45 -12.09 -10.69
N ASN A 123 16.71 -12.66 -9.51
CA ASN A 123 16.18 -13.96 -9.09
C ASN A 123 14.85 -13.85 -8.31
N TYR A 124 14.17 -12.71 -8.31
CA TYR A 124 12.88 -12.56 -7.63
C TYR A 124 11.71 -12.98 -8.50
N ASP A 125 10.69 -13.56 -7.86
CA ASP A 125 9.50 -14.05 -8.54
C ASP A 125 8.70 -12.93 -9.20
N ILE A 126 8.24 -13.21 -10.42
CA ILE A 126 7.29 -12.38 -11.18
C ILE A 126 5.99 -13.17 -11.29
N ASN A 127 4.89 -12.60 -10.82
CA ASN A 127 3.56 -13.16 -10.99
C ASN A 127 2.82 -12.37 -12.07
N VAL A 128 2.22 -13.06 -13.04
CA VAL A 128 1.54 -12.45 -14.18
C VAL A 128 0.13 -12.99 -14.29
N ILE A 129 -0.84 -12.10 -14.51
CA ILE A 129 -2.21 -12.45 -14.90
C ILE A 129 -2.37 -12.11 -16.39
N PRO A 130 -2.16 -13.08 -17.29
CA PRO A 130 -2.30 -12.83 -18.72
C PRO A 130 -3.78 -12.74 -19.13
N GLU A 131 -4.07 -11.87 -20.09
CA GLU A 131 -5.33 -11.91 -20.86
C GLU A 131 -5.16 -12.86 -22.05
N ASN A 132 -4.03 -12.75 -22.74
CA ASN A 132 -3.61 -13.62 -23.83
C ASN A 132 -2.07 -13.63 -23.91
N THR A 133 -1.50 -14.17 -24.99
CA THR A 133 -0.04 -14.28 -25.17
C THR A 133 0.68 -12.93 -25.33
N GLU A 134 -0.04 -11.88 -25.70
CA GLU A 134 0.51 -10.53 -25.96
C GLU A 134 0.01 -9.48 -24.96
N LYS A 135 -1.05 -9.78 -24.20
CA LYS A 135 -1.67 -8.82 -23.26
C LYS A 135 -1.67 -9.36 -21.85
N TYR A 136 -1.26 -8.51 -20.92
CA TYR A 136 -1.27 -8.78 -19.49
C TYR A 136 -2.29 -7.88 -18.80
N ILE A 137 -3.16 -8.48 -17.99
CA ILE A 137 -4.14 -7.73 -17.18
C ILE A 137 -3.42 -7.03 -16.04
N SER A 138 -2.51 -7.75 -15.39
CA SER A 138 -1.63 -7.23 -14.35
C SER A 138 -0.40 -8.11 -14.22
N PHE A 139 0.66 -7.54 -13.65
CA PHE A 139 1.81 -8.31 -13.21
C PHE A 139 2.37 -7.73 -11.92
N SER A 140 3.05 -8.55 -11.14
CA SER A 140 3.69 -8.10 -9.93
C SER A 140 5.06 -8.71 -9.79
N LYS A 141 5.96 -7.94 -9.20
CA LYS A 141 7.31 -8.40 -8.90
C LYS A 141 7.53 -8.38 -7.40
N LYS A 142 8.03 -9.49 -6.89
CA LYS A 142 8.45 -9.59 -5.50
C LYS A 142 9.76 -8.84 -5.29
N LEU A 143 9.83 -8.07 -4.22
CA LEU A 143 11.04 -7.40 -3.76
C LEU A 143 11.48 -8.01 -2.42
N VAL A 144 12.45 -7.37 -1.78
CA VAL A 144 12.96 -7.70 -0.45
C VAL A 144 11.81 -7.71 0.58
N LYS A 145 11.84 -8.68 1.52
CA LYS A 145 10.82 -8.88 2.59
C LYS A 145 9.37 -9.07 2.11
N ASP A 146 9.17 -9.73 0.97
CA ASP A 146 7.84 -10.05 0.43
C ASP A 146 6.97 -8.82 0.06
N PHE A 147 7.56 -7.61 -0.04
CA PHE A 147 6.88 -6.44 -0.56
C PHE A 147 6.78 -6.52 -2.09
N LEU A 148 5.66 -6.14 -2.68
CA LEU A 148 5.44 -6.29 -4.13
C LEU A 148 5.42 -4.95 -4.86
N LEU A 149 5.99 -4.91 -6.05
CA LEU A 149 5.59 -3.94 -7.07
C LEU A 149 4.40 -4.51 -7.82
N GLY A 150 3.25 -3.84 -7.78
CA GLY A 150 2.05 -4.25 -8.52
C GLY A 150 1.79 -3.32 -9.68
N PHE A 151 1.66 -3.88 -10.87
CA PHE A 151 1.43 -3.20 -12.14
C PHE A 151 0.07 -3.60 -12.72
#